data_AF-A0AAU8AH16-F1
#
_entry.id   AF-A0AAU8AH16-F1
#
_cell.length_a   1.000
_cell.length_b   1.000
_cell.length_c   1.000
_cell.angle_alpha   90.00
_cell.angle_beta   90.00
_cell.angle_gamma   90.00
#
_symmetry.space_group_name_H-M   'P 1'
#
loop_
_entity.id
_entity.type
_entity.pdbx_description
1 polymer ?
#
loop_
_entity_poly.entity_id
_entity_poly.type
_entity_poly.pdbx_seq_one_letter_code
_entity_poly.pdbx_strand_id
1 'polypeptide(L)' 'MPKRFRLTRRLSLAMTEDGYRGLRRFSAAAGLDEGEALSFLFENFDSVTDTELLGHRLRLFNAELEARKR' A
#
# COMPACT_ATOMS: atom_id res chain seq x y z
N MET A 1 16.46 -10.36 -19.85
CA MET A 1 16.87 -9.25 -18.95
C MET A 1 15.67 -8.89 -18.10
N PRO A 2 15.81 -8.79 -16.76
CA PRO A 2 14.71 -8.34 -15.91
C PRO A 2 14.25 -6.94 -16.34
N LYS A 3 12.94 -6.70 -16.28
CA LYS A 3 12.35 -5.39 -16.59
C LYS A 3 12.99 -4.35 -15.68
N ARG A 4 13.41 -3.21 -16.24
CA ARG A 4 14.01 -2.13 -15.45
C ARG A 4 12.96 -1.56 -14.50
N PHE A 5 13.25 -1.62 -13.21
CA PHE A 5 12.47 -0.94 -12.19
C PHE A 5 12.79 0.56 -12.24
N ARG A 6 11.83 1.39 -12.65
CA ARG A 6 11.99 2.84 -12.76
C ARG A 6 10.76 3.54 -12.20
N LEU A 7 10.97 4.33 -11.16
CA LEU A 7 9.96 5.23 -10.62
C LEU A 7 9.76 6.41 -11.60
N THR A 8 8.64 6.41 -12.32
CA THR A 8 8.34 7.42 -13.36
C THR A 8 7.26 8.42 -12.95
N ARG A 9 6.58 8.20 -11.82
CA ARG A 9 5.49 9.04 -11.33
C ARG A 9 5.80 9.53 -9.93
N ARG A 10 5.56 10.81 -9.69
CA ARG A 10 5.52 11.41 -8.36
C ARG A 10 4.07 11.46 -7.91
N LEU A 11 3.82 11.07 -6.66
CA LEU A 11 2.50 11.01 -6.07
C LEU A 11 2.49 11.87 -4.80
N SER A 12 1.61 12.86 -4.74
CA SER A 12 1.34 13.62 -3.51
C SER A 12 0.17 12.97 -2.80
N LEU A 13 0.42 12.40 -1.61
CA LEU A 13 -0.58 11.65 -0.84
C LEU A 13 -0.52 12.01 0.64
N ALA A 14 -1.66 11.90 1.31
CA ALA A 14 -1.77 11.97 2.77
C ALA A 14 -2.05 10.57 3.33
N MET A 15 -1.45 10.24 4.47
CA MET A 15 -1.68 8.99 5.20
C MET A 15 -2.05 9.30 6.65
N THR A 16 -2.76 8.38 7.31
CA THR A 16 -2.81 8.38 8.78
C THR A 16 -1.41 8.08 9.34
N GLU A 17 -1.16 8.50 10.57
CA GLU A 17 0.12 8.23 11.26
C GLU A 17 0.43 6.73 11.32
N ASP A 18 -0.56 5.90 11.63
CA ASP A 18 -0.41 4.44 11.67
C ASP A 18 -0.06 3.86 10.30
N GLY A 19 -0.72 4.35 9.24
CA GLY A 19 -0.44 3.95 7.86
C GLY A 19 0.98 4.31 7.46
N TYR A 20 1.42 5.53 7.76
CA TYR A 20 2.77 5.99 7.47
C TYR A 20 3.84 5.19 8.23
N ARG A 21 3.63 4.93 9.53
CA ARG A 21 4.53 4.07 10.33
C ARG A 21 4.59 2.65 9.80
N GLY A 22 3.46 2.11 9.35
CA GLY A 22 3.39 0.81 8.69
C GLY A 22 4.27 0.75 7.44
N LEU A 23 4.11 1.73 6.55
CA LEU A 23 4.92 1.86 5.33
C LEU A 23 6.41 1.95 5.67
N ARG A 24 6.80 2.86 6.57
CA ARG A 24 8.20 3.02 6.99
C ARG A 24 8.82 1.73 7.52
N ARG A 25 8.09 0.98 8.36
CA ARG A 25 8.58 -0.30 8.89
C ARG A 25 8.74 -1.35 7.80
N PHE A 26 7.74 -1.49 6.92
CA PHE A 26 7.79 -2.44 5.81
C PHE A 26 8.95 -2.14 4.86
N SER A 27 9.06 -0.88 4.41
CA SER A 27 10.15 -0.40 3.56
C SER A 27 11.52 -0.69 4.18
N ALA A 28 11.71 -0.34 5.46
CA ALA A 28 12.98 -0.58 6.16
C ALA A 28 13.32 -2.08 6.27
N ALA A 29 12.33 -2.93 6.57
CA ALA A 29 12.54 -4.38 6.68
C ALA A 29 12.86 -5.03 5.32
N ALA A 30 12.30 -4.50 4.23
CA ALA A 30 12.54 -4.98 2.87
C ALA A 30 13.81 -4.37 2.22
N GLY A 31 14.44 -3.37 2.85
CA GLY A 31 15.57 -2.64 2.26
C GLY A 31 15.18 -1.76 1.07
N LEU A 32 13.94 -1.28 1.04
CA LEU A 32 13.36 -0.48 -0.05
C LEU A 32 13.09 0.95 0.42
N ASP A 33 13.09 1.90 -0.51
CA ASP A 33 12.45 3.19 -0.30
C ASP A 33 10.90 3.06 -0.32
N GLU A 34 10.18 4.11 0.09
CA GLU A 34 8.72 4.06 0.15
C GLU A 34 8.07 3.92 -1.23
N GLY A 35 8.66 4.53 -2.26
CA GLY A 35 8.16 4.45 -3.63
C GLY A 35 8.35 3.05 -4.21
N GLU A 36 9.51 2.46 -3.98
CA GLU A 36 9.86 1.08 -4.29
C GLU A 36 8.92 0.09 -3.60
N ALA A 37 8.67 0.28 -2.30
CA ALA A 37 7.77 -0.56 -1.54
C ALA A 37 6.32 -0.50 -2.06
N LEU A 38 5.81 0.71 -2.33
CA LEU A 38 4.47 0.88 -2.90
C LEU A 38 4.39 0.26 -4.29
N SER A 39 5.38 0.50 -5.15
CA SER A 39 5.45 -0.11 -6.48
C SER A 39 5.52 -1.63 -6.40
N PHE A 40 6.31 -2.22 -5.51
CA PHE A 40 6.35 -3.67 -5.31
C PHE A 40 4.98 -4.22 -4.93
N LEU A 41 4.31 -3.63 -3.93
CA LEU A 41 3.00 -4.09 -3.47
C LEU A 41 1.95 -4.01 -4.57
N PHE A 42 1.91 -2.92 -5.33
CA PHE A 42 0.90 -2.74 -6.38
C PHE A 42 1.22 -3.47 -7.68
N GLU A 43 2.49 -3.72 -8.01
CA GLU A 43 2.86 -4.57 -9.15
C GLU A 43 2.61 -6.06 -8.90
N ASN A 44 2.55 -6.47 -7.62
CA ASN A 44 2.37 -7.87 -7.20
C ASN A 44 1.08 -8.07 -6.37
N PHE A 45 0.11 -7.17 -6.49
CA PHE A 45 -1.01 -7.10 -5.55
C PHE A 45 -1.82 -8.40 -5.49
N ASP A 46 -2.16 -8.97 -6.63
CA ASP A 46 -2.95 -10.21 -6.71
C ASP A 46 -2.18 -11.44 -6.18
N SER A 47 -0.85 -11.41 -6.19
CA SER A 47 -0.03 -12.54 -5.73
C SER A 47 0.33 -12.45 -4.24
N VAL A 48 0.33 -11.24 -3.67
CA VAL A 48 0.68 -11.00 -2.25
C VAL A 48 -0.55 -10.76 -1.37
N THR A 49 -1.75 -10.74 -1.93
CA THR A 49 -3.00 -10.58 -1.18
C THR A 49 -3.95 -11.75 -1.36
N ASP A 50 -4.72 -12.05 -0.30
CA ASP A 50 -5.89 -12.91 -0.38
C ASP A 50 -7.07 -12.07 -0.87
N THR A 51 -7.55 -12.36 -2.08
CA THR A 51 -8.58 -11.56 -2.77
C THR A 51 -9.94 -11.61 -2.08
N GLU A 52 -10.31 -12.74 -1.48
CA GLU A 52 -11.58 -12.90 -0.76
C GLU A 52 -11.55 -12.11 0.55
N LEU A 53 -10.48 -12.28 1.33
CA LEU A 53 -10.29 -11.58 2.60
C LEU A 53 -10.17 -10.07 2.38
N LEU A 54 -9.42 -9.65 1.37
CA LEU A 54 -9.29 -8.24 1.00
C LEU A 54 -10.66 -7.64 0.66
N GLY A 55 -11.44 -8.31 -0.19
CA GLY A 55 -12.77 -7.86 -0.58
C GLY A 55 -13.71 -7.72 0.62
N HIS A 56 -13.67 -8.67 1.56
CA HIS A 56 -14.43 -8.59 2.80
C HIS A 56 -14.01 -7.37 3.66
N ARG A 57 -12.71 -7.18 3.90
CA ARG A 57 -12.19 -6.07 4.71
C ARG A 57 -12.47 -4.70 4.09
N LEU A 58 -12.37 -4.57 2.77
CA LEU A 58 -12.69 -3.31 2.07
C LEU A 58 -14.15 -2.91 2.24
N ARG A 59 -15.08 -3.86 2.22
CA ARG A 59 -16.51 -3.58 2.44
C ARG A 59 -16.76 -3.02 3.85
N LEU A 60 -16.19 -3.66 4.87
CA LEU A 60 -16.31 -3.20 6.25
C LEU A 60 -15.69 -1.81 6.44
N PHE A 61 -14.48 -1.61 5.89
CA PHE A 61 -13.80 -0.32 5.96
C PHE A 61 -14.63 0.80 5.32
N ASN A 62 -15.18 0.57 4.13
CA ASN A 62 -16.01 1.57 3.44
C ASN A 62 -17.30 1.89 4.20
N ALA A 63 -17.91 0.91 4.87
CA ALA A 63 -19.10 1.13 5.68
C ALA A 63 -18.83 2.06 6.89
N GLU A 64 -17.62 2.02 7.44
CA GLU A 64 -17.21 2.84 8.59
C GLU A 64 -16.53 4.16 8.21
N LEU A 65 -16.06 4.30 6.96
CA LEU A 65 -15.19 5.39 6.52
C LEU A 65 -15.78 6.78 6.79
N GLU A 66 -17.05 6.99 6.45
CA GLU A 66 -17.69 8.31 6.63
C GLU A 66 -17.85 8.69 8.11
N ALA A 67 -17.99 7.71 9.01
CA ALA A 67 -18.00 7.99 10.45
C ALA A 67 -16.61 8.36 10.96
N ARG A 68 -15.54 7.78 10.39
CA ARG A 68 -14.14 8.04 10.80
C ARG A 68 -13.56 9.36 10.28
N LYS A 69 -14.18 9.95 9.25
CA LYS A 69 -13.77 11.26 8.69
C LYS A 69 -14.31 12.46 9.47
N ARG A 70 -15.27 12.25 10.36
CA ARG A 70 -15.91 13.28 11.19
C ARG A 70 -15.18 13.42 12.51
#